data_AF-A0A6A6KGN2-F1
#
_entry.id   AF-A0A6A6KGN2-F1
#
_cell.length_a   1.000
_cell.length_b   1.000
_cell.length_c   1.000
_cell.angle_alpha   90.00
_cell.angle_beta   90.00
_cell.angle_gamma   90.00
#
_symmetry.space_group_name_H-M   'P 1'
#
loop_
_entity.id
_entity.type
_entity.pdbx_description
1 polymer ?
#
loop_
_entity_poly.entity_id
_entity_poly.type
_entity_poly.pdbx_seq_one_letter_code
_entity_poly.pdbx_strand_id
1 'polypeptide(L)'
;MGEFDQNPDIDEKPPMPLRDVLEKVKPFIMAYEGIQSQEEWEEVIEETMKNVPLLKEIVDYYSGPDRVTAKRQQEELERVAKTIPASAPSSVKQFADHAVLSLQSNPGWGFDKKCQFMDKLVREAEPLPLQWLCSGQGSEDSKSYSLFHDSFQRKDARR
;
A
#
# COMPACT_ATOMS: atom_id res chain seq x y z
N MET A 1 -22.77 0.58 3.10
CA MET A 1 -21.42 0.51 2.50
C MET A 1 -20.66 1.73 3.00
N GLY A 2 -19.94 1.67 4.12
CA GLY A 2 -19.51 2.90 4.79
C GLY A 2 -18.36 2.84 5.79
N GLU A 3 -17.54 1.78 5.81
CA GLU A 3 -16.35 1.74 6.69
C GLU A 3 -15.12 1.12 6.01
N PHE A 4 -15.30 0.21 5.05
CA PHE A 4 -14.18 -0.40 4.30
C PHE A 4 -13.52 0.54 3.30
N ASP A 5 -14.22 1.58 2.83
CA ASP A 5 -13.73 2.50 1.80
C ASP A 5 -12.97 3.71 2.40
N GLN A 6 -12.92 3.85 3.73
CA GLN A 6 -12.19 4.93 4.40
C GLN A 6 -11.00 4.34 5.14
N ASN A 7 -9.79 4.70 4.71
CA ASN A 7 -8.58 4.32 5.43
C ASN A 7 -7.93 5.61 5.95
N PRO A 8 -8.00 5.88 7.27
CA PRO A 8 -7.48 7.11 7.85
C PRO A 8 -5.97 7.29 7.62
N ASP A 9 -5.21 6.22 7.39
CA ASP A 9 -3.77 6.28 7.10
C ASP A 9 -3.45 6.67 5.63
N ILE A 10 -4.46 6.63 4.75
CA ILE A 10 -4.38 6.93 3.32
C ILE A 10 -5.03 8.28 3.02
N ASP A 11 -6.18 8.52 3.64
CA ASP A 11 -6.96 9.74 3.53
C ASP A 11 -6.40 10.88 4.42
N GLU A 12 -5.30 10.63 5.12
CA GLU A 12 -4.66 11.60 6.00
C GLU A 12 -4.23 12.85 5.20
N LYS A 13 -4.66 14.02 5.69
CA LYS A 13 -4.27 15.31 5.10
C LYS A 13 -2.75 15.47 5.22
N PRO A 14 -2.12 16.27 4.32
CA PRO A 14 -0.69 16.55 4.41
C PRO A 14 -0.32 16.97 5.83
N PRO A 15 0.74 16.40 6.42
CA PRO A 15 1.10 16.70 7.80
C PRO A 15 1.35 18.19 7.94
N MET A 16 0.76 18.81 8.97
CA MET A 16 1.01 20.22 9.28
C MET A 16 2.50 20.43 9.58
N PRO A 17 3.09 21.59 9.24
CA PRO A 17 4.46 21.90 9.62
C PRO A 17 4.64 21.76 11.14
N LEU A 18 5.76 21.18 11.57
CA LEU A 18 6.01 20.91 12.98
C LEU A 18 5.86 22.16 13.86
N ARG A 19 6.34 23.31 13.37
CA ARG A 19 6.21 24.60 14.09
C ARG A 19 4.74 24.98 14.34
N ASP A 20 3.87 24.76 13.36
CA ASP A 20 2.45 25.08 13.49
C ASP A 20 1.74 24.13 14.47
N VAL A 21 2.17 22.85 14.49
CA VAL A 21 1.71 21.88 15.49
C VAL A 21 2.11 22.32 16.90
N LEU A 22 3.37 22.74 17.08
CA LEU A 22 3.90 23.22 18.36
C LEU A 22 3.16 24.47 18.84
N GLU A 23 2.85 25.42 17.96
CA GLU A 23 2.02 26.59 18.30
C GLU A 23 0.60 26.22 18.73
N LYS A 24 0.00 25.20 18.12
CA LYS A 24 -1.33 24.73 18.50
C LYS A 24 -1.37 24.12 19.92
N VAL A 25 -0.30 23.46 20.33
CA VAL A 25 -0.17 22.84 21.67
C VAL A 25 0.57 23.70 22.68
N LYS A 26 1.03 24.88 22.28
CA LYS A 26 1.74 25.87 23.09
C LYS A 26 1.21 26.04 24.52
N PRO A 27 -0.09 26.30 24.77
CA PRO A 27 -0.56 26.50 26.15
C PRO A 27 -0.34 25.27 27.03
N PHE A 28 -0.34 24.06 26.46
CA PHE A 28 -0.07 22.84 27.19
C PHE A 28 1.42 22.66 27.48
N ILE A 29 2.28 22.90 26.49
CA ILE A 29 3.74 22.77 26.67
C ILE A 29 4.25 23.81 27.66
N MET A 30 3.82 25.06 27.54
CA MET A 30 4.22 26.12 28.48
C MET A 30 3.81 25.78 29.91
N ALA A 31 2.60 25.25 30.13
CA ALA A 31 2.16 24.82 31.46
C ALA A 31 2.93 23.60 31.99
N TYR A 32 3.28 22.65 31.12
CA TYR A 32 3.98 21.42 31.51
C TYR A 32 5.46 21.65 31.84
N GLU A 33 6.15 22.42 31.00
CA GLU A 33 7.57 22.77 31.16
C GLU A 33 7.79 23.97 32.10
N GLY A 34 6.70 24.62 32.53
CA GLY A 34 6.77 25.78 33.43
C GLY A 34 7.28 27.06 32.77
N ILE A 35 7.16 27.18 31.45
CA ILE A 35 7.58 28.36 30.67
C ILE A 35 6.59 29.49 30.95
N GLN A 36 7.09 30.63 31.44
CA GLN A 36 6.24 31.77 31.82
C GLN A 36 6.26 32.90 30.80
N SER A 37 7.32 32.98 29.99
CA SER A 37 7.51 34.08 29.04
C SER A 37 7.40 33.62 27.58
N GLN A 38 7.02 34.57 26.71
CA GLN A 38 7.00 34.35 25.27
C GLN A 38 8.41 34.23 24.68
N GLU A 39 9.41 34.84 25.32
CA GLU A 39 10.81 34.82 24.90
C GLU A 39 11.41 33.44 25.13
N GLU A 40 11.27 32.87 26.33
CA GLU A 40 11.68 31.49 26.63
C GLU A 40 11.00 30.47 25.70
N TRP A 41 9.73 30.69 25.34
CA TRP A 41 9.03 29.83 24.36
C TRP A 41 9.72 29.86 22.99
N GLU A 42 10.06 31.05 22.47
CA GLU A 42 10.69 31.15 21.15
C GLU A 42 12.11 30.57 21.16
N GLU A 43 12.86 30.73 22.25
CA GLU A 43 14.19 30.12 22.41
C GLU A 43 14.10 28.58 22.38
N VAL A 44 13.18 27.98 23.14
CA VAL A 44 12.96 26.52 23.16
C VAL A 44 12.51 26.01 21.80
N ILE A 45 11.64 26.74 21.10
CA ILE A 45 11.21 26.38 19.74
C ILE A 45 12.39 26.46 18.77
N GLU A 46 13.20 27.50 18.82
CA GLU A 46 14.35 27.65 17.93
C GLU A 46 15.38 26.53 18.15
N GLU A 47 15.70 26.20 19.41
CA GLU A 47 16.56 25.08 19.75
C GLU A 47 15.97 23.74 19.26
N THR A 48 14.69 23.51 19.50
CA THR A 48 13.99 22.30 19.03
C THR A 48 14.08 22.18 17.51
N MET A 49 13.79 23.26 16.78
CA MET A 49 13.83 23.30 15.33
C MET A 49 15.24 23.06 14.77
N LYS A 50 16.30 23.49 15.47
CA LYS A 50 17.70 23.16 15.13
C LYS A 50 18.00 21.66 15.27
N ASN A 51 17.37 20.99 16.23
CA ASN A 51 17.57 19.56 16.49
C ASN A 51 16.65 18.63 15.67
N VAL A 52 15.64 19.17 14.96
CA VAL A 52 14.72 18.38 14.11
C VAL A 52 15.43 17.44 13.12
N PRO A 53 16.51 17.85 12.41
CA PRO A 53 17.18 16.94 11.47
C PRO A 53 17.77 15.71 12.16
N LEU A 54 18.37 15.89 13.36
CA LEU A 54 18.92 14.78 14.14
C LEU A 54 17.82 13.86 14.66
N LEU A 55 16.73 14.43 15.19
CA LEU A 55 15.57 13.64 15.64
C LEU A 55 14.99 12.80 14.49
N LYS A 56 14.92 13.39 13.28
CA LYS A 56 14.49 12.68 12.08
C LYS A 56 15.42 11.51 11.76
N GLU A 57 16.73 11.70 11.79
CA GLU A 57 17.72 10.64 11.55
C GLU A 57 17.56 9.48 12.54
N ILE A 58 17.39 9.79 13.83
CA ILE A 58 17.15 8.77 14.88
C ILE A 58 15.88 7.99 14.58
N VAL A 59 14.78 8.69 14.29
CA VAL A 59 13.50 8.06 13.97
C VAL A 59 13.65 7.17 12.73
N ASP A 60 14.33 7.64 11.68
CA ASP A 60 14.53 6.89 10.45
C ASP A 60 15.41 5.65 10.67
N TYR A 61 16.47 5.75 11.48
CA TYR A 61 17.34 4.63 11.84
C TYR A 61 16.57 3.50 12.54
N TYR A 62 15.78 3.83 13.57
CA TYR A 62 15.02 2.82 14.32
C TYR A 62 13.79 2.30 13.57
N SER A 63 13.22 3.12 12.67
CA SER A 63 12.07 2.71 11.86
C SER A 63 12.44 1.74 10.73
N GLY A 64 13.72 1.68 10.36
CA GLY A 64 14.23 0.82 9.30
C GLY A 64 13.97 1.34 7.88
N PRO A 65 14.67 0.78 6.88
CA PRO A 65 14.64 1.25 5.49
C PRO A 65 13.30 1.00 4.77
N ASP A 66 12.48 0.06 5.25
CA ASP A 66 11.26 -0.39 4.57
C ASP A 66 10.00 0.39 4.97
N ARG A 67 10.15 1.67 5.38
CA ARG A 67 9.00 2.55 5.63
C ARG A 67 8.28 2.86 4.32
N VAL A 68 7.23 2.11 4.03
CA VAL A 68 6.27 2.46 3.00
C VAL A 68 4.99 2.90 3.69
N THR A 69 4.65 4.19 3.55
CA THR A 69 3.38 4.72 4.06
C THR A 69 2.22 3.96 3.43
N ALA A 70 1.10 3.81 4.15
CA ALA A 70 -0.08 3.14 3.62
C ALA A 70 -0.52 3.75 2.27
N LYS A 71 -0.42 5.07 2.14
CA LYS A 71 -0.62 5.80 0.88
C LYS A 71 0.29 5.33 -0.25
N ARG A 72 1.61 5.29 -0.02
CA ARG A 72 2.57 4.84 -1.04
C ARG A 72 2.35 3.37 -1.39
N GLN A 73 1.97 2.53 -0.44
CA GLN A 73 1.62 1.13 -0.71
C GLN A 73 0.41 1.04 -1.65
N GLN A 74 -0.64 1.83 -1.42
CA GLN A 74 -1.81 1.86 -2.27
C GLN A 74 -1.49 2.41 -3.67
N GLU A 75 -0.74 3.51 -3.77
CA GLU A 75 -0.32 4.10 -5.05
C GLU A 75 0.43 3.08 -5.91
N GLU A 76 1.30 2.27 -5.31
CA GLU A 76 2.01 1.20 -6.01
C GLU A 76 1.09 0.05 -6.42
N LEU A 77 0.16 -0.38 -5.57
CA LEU A 77 -0.82 -1.42 -5.93
C LEU A 77 -1.72 -0.97 -7.08
N GLU A 78 -2.17 0.30 -7.05
CA GLU A 78 -2.91 0.90 -8.15
C GLU A 78 -2.08 1.02 -9.42
N ARG A 79 -0.80 1.38 -9.30
CA ARG A 79 0.12 1.44 -10.45
C ARG A 79 0.20 0.08 -11.11
N VAL A 80 0.37 -1.01 -10.35
CA VAL A 80 0.41 -2.37 -10.89
C VAL A 80 -0.94 -2.76 -11.49
N ALA A 81 -2.06 -2.45 -10.85
CA ALA A 81 -3.39 -2.70 -11.43
C ALA A 81 -3.58 -1.99 -12.79
N LYS A 82 -3.08 -0.77 -12.93
CA LYS A 82 -3.13 0.01 -14.19
C LYS A 82 -2.23 -0.56 -15.30
N THR A 83 -1.30 -1.47 -14.98
CA THR A 83 -0.48 -2.15 -16.01
C THR A 83 -1.21 -3.30 -16.70
N ILE A 84 -2.41 -3.68 -16.25
CA ILE A 84 -3.23 -4.69 -16.91
C ILE A 84 -3.56 -4.23 -18.35
N PRO A 85 -3.35 -5.07 -19.37
CA PRO A 85 -3.50 -4.66 -20.75
C PRO A 85 -4.96 -4.28 -21.07
N ALA A 86 -5.15 -3.29 -21.94
CA ALA A 86 -6.48 -2.86 -22.37
C ALA A 86 -7.28 -3.99 -23.04
N SER A 87 -6.59 -4.96 -23.67
CA SER A 87 -7.16 -6.16 -24.27
C SER A 87 -7.72 -7.17 -23.27
N ALA A 88 -7.42 -7.04 -21.97
CA ALA A 88 -7.94 -7.95 -20.95
C ALA A 88 -9.47 -7.82 -20.83
N PRO A 89 -10.19 -8.93 -20.57
CA PRO A 89 -11.64 -8.91 -20.34
C PRO A 89 -12.03 -7.99 -19.17
N SER A 90 -13.22 -7.41 -19.23
CA SER A 90 -13.72 -6.50 -18.18
C SER A 90 -13.81 -7.18 -16.81
N SER A 91 -14.05 -8.49 -16.75
CA SER A 91 -14.06 -9.26 -15.50
C SER A 91 -12.70 -9.27 -14.80
N VAL A 92 -11.61 -9.34 -15.56
CA VAL A 92 -10.24 -9.31 -15.02
C VAL A 92 -9.90 -7.93 -14.46
N LYS A 93 -10.37 -6.86 -15.12
CA LYS A 93 -10.20 -5.49 -14.64
C LYS A 93 -10.95 -5.24 -13.34
N GLN A 94 -12.22 -5.64 -13.28
CA GLN A 94 -13.03 -5.55 -12.05
C GLN A 94 -12.41 -6.36 -10.91
N PHE A 95 -11.91 -7.56 -11.21
CA PHE A 95 -11.23 -8.39 -10.22
C PHE A 95 -9.97 -7.70 -9.68
N ALA A 96 -9.17 -7.07 -10.53
CA ALA A 96 -8.00 -6.33 -10.12
C ALA A 96 -8.33 -5.13 -9.22
N ASP A 97 -9.37 -4.36 -9.57
CA ASP A 97 -9.84 -3.24 -8.76
C ASP A 97 -10.28 -3.71 -7.35
N HIS A 98 -11.02 -4.82 -7.28
CA HIS A 98 -11.41 -5.43 -6.01
C HIS A 98 -10.22 -6.04 -5.24
N ALA A 99 -9.21 -6.56 -5.94
CA ALA A 99 -8.01 -7.10 -5.34
C ALA A 99 -7.18 -5.99 -4.68
N VAL A 100 -7.05 -4.81 -5.31
CA VAL A 100 -6.38 -3.65 -4.71
C VAL A 100 -7.06 -3.26 -3.39
N LEU A 101 -8.39 -3.11 -3.39
CA LEU A 101 -9.15 -2.79 -2.18
C LEU A 101 -8.97 -3.85 -1.08
N SER A 102 -8.97 -5.13 -1.46
CA SER A 102 -8.81 -6.23 -0.50
C SER A 102 -7.39 -6.28 0.09
N LEU A 103 -6.37 -6.01 -0.72
CA LEU A 103 -4.97 -6.00 -0.29
C LEU A 103 -4.64 -4.79 0.58
N GLN A 104 -5.26 -3.64 0.32
CA GLN A 104 -5.13 -2.44 1.15
C GLN A 104 -5.49 -2.75 2.61
N SER A 105 -6.63 -3.40 2.84
CA SER A 105 -7.15 -3.69 4.19
C SER A 105 -6.66 -5.02 4.79
N ASN A 106 -5.69 -5.70 4.16
CA ASN A 106 -5.16 -6.97 4.65
C ASN A 106 -3.89 -6.76 5.52
N PRO A 107 -3.99 -6.92 6.86
CA PRO A 107 -2.84 -6.79 7.76
C PRO A 107 -1.94 -8.04 7.79
N GLY A 108 -2.43 -9.19 7.29
CA GLY A 108 -1.73 -10.46 7.37
C GLY A 108 -0.58 -10.61 6.36
N TRP A 109 -0.51 -9.75 5.34
CA TRP A 109 0.50 -9.78 4.29
C TRP A 109 1.36 -8.52 4.33
N GLY A 110 2.68 -8.68 4.31
CA GLY A 110 3.61 -7.58 4.09
C GLY A 110 3.49 -7.01 2.67
N PHE A 111 3.92 -5.76 2.48
CA PHE A 111 3.77 -5.02 1.22
C PHE A 111 4.34 -5.77 0.01
N ASP A 112 5.53 -6.35 0.13
CA ASP A 112 6.17 -7.13 -0.95
C ASP A 112 5.28 -8.27 -1.47
N LYS A 113 4.58 -8.97 -0.55
CA LYS A 113 3.68 -10.06 -0.93
C LYS A 113 2.43 -9.54 -1.65
N LYS A 114 1.94 -8.35 -1.27
CA LYS A 114 0.83 -7.68 -1.97
C LYS A 114 1.24 -7.31 -3.40
N CYS A 115 2.43 -6.74 -3.58
CA CYS A 115 2.98 -6.45 -4.91
C CYS A 115 3.19 -7.71 -5.74
N GLN A 116 3.82 -8.76 -5.19
CA GLN A 116 4.02 -10.04 -5.89
C GLN A 116 2.72 -10.66 -6.38
N PHE A 117 1.64 -10.55 -5.60
CA PHE A 117 0.33 -11.02 -6.02
C PHE A 117 -0.19 -10.24 -7.23
N MET A 118 -0.12 -8.90 -7.19
CA MET A 118 -0.57 -8.04 -8.27
C MET A 118 0.28 -8.22 -9.54
N ASP A 119 1.61 -8.36 -9.40
CA ASP A 119 2.50 -8.64 -10.53
C ASP A 119 2.18 -9.98 -11.19
N LYS A 120 1.87 -11.00 -10.38
CA LYS A 120 1.43 -12.30 -10.88
C LYS A 120 0.10 -12.19 -11.65
N LEU A 121 -0.84 -11.40 -11.13
CA LEU A 121 -2.13 -11.15 -11.77
C LEU A 121 -1.96 -10.47 -13.13
N VAL A 122 -1.10 -9.45 -13.23
CA VAL A 122 -0.80 -8.75 -14.49
C VAL A 122 -0.21 -9.74 -15.50
N ARG A 123 0.81 -10.52 -15.10
CA ARG A 123 1.45 -11.51 -15.96
C ARG A 123 0.49 -12.58 -16.48
N GLU A 124 -0.48 -13.00 -15.68
CA GLU A 124 -1.49 -13.99 -16.09
C GLU A 124 -2.60 -13.37 -16.95
N ALA A 125 -2.86 -12.07 -16.80
CA ALA A 125 -3.80 -11.31 -17.63
C ALA A 125 -3.19 -10.90 -18.98
N GLU A 126 -1.87 -10.90 -19.11
CA GLU A 126 -1.20 -10.68 -20.38
C GLU A 126 -1.46 -11.84 -21.34
N PRO A 127 -1.98 -11.56 -22.55
CA PRO A 127 -2.14 -12.60 -23.55
C PRO A 127 -0.75 -13.15 -23.90
N LEU A 128 -0.59 -14.48 -23.78
CA LEU A 128 0.62 -15.15 -24.26
C LEU A 128 0.94 -14.70 -25.69
N PRO A 129 2.22 -14.48 -26.04
CA PRO A 129 2.59 -14.10 -27.38
C PRO A 129 1.93 -15.06 -28.38
N LEU A 130 1.32 -14.53 -29.43
CA LEU A 130 0.70 -15.33 -30.51
C LEU A 130 1.65 -16.42 -31.06
N GLN A 131 2.96 -16.25 -30.89
CA GLN A 131 3.98 -17.24 -31.23
C GLN A 131 3.87 -18.55 -30.43
N TRP A 132 3.39 -18.53 -29.18
CA TRP A 132 3.11 -19.73 -28.38
C TRP A 132 1.77 -20.37 -28.72
N LEU A 133 0.76 -19.59 -29.10
CA LEU A 133 -0.54 -20.09 -29.56
C LEU A 133 -0.48 -20.72 -30.96
N CYS A 134 0.46 -20.27 -31.81
CA CYS A 134 0.66 -20.81 -33.15
C CYS A 134 1.74 -21.91 -33.24
N SER A 135 2.50 -22.17 -32.18
CA SER A 135 3.48 -23.27 -32.11
C SER A 135 2.85 -24.61 -31.71
N GLY A 136 1.64 -24.88 -32.19
CA GLY A 136 0.97 -26.17 -32.08
C GLY A 136 1.64 -27.22 -32.96
N GLN A 137 2.89 -27.59 -32.64
CA GLN A 137 3.42 -28.92 -32.95
C GLN A 137 3.17 -29.78 -31.72
N GLY A 138 2.25 -30.72 -31.88
CA GLY A 138 1.66 -31.46 -30.77
C GLY A 138 2.66 -32.36 -30.04
N SER A 139 2.60 -32.32 -28.71
CA SER A 139 2.57 -33.51 -27.86
C SER A 139 2.27 -33.11 -26.40
N GLU A 140 1.25 -33.73 -25.84
CA GLU A 140 1.07 -34.07 -24.40
C GLU A 140 0.65 -33.04 -23.32
N ASP A 141 0.62 -31.74 -23.55
CA ASP A 141 0.29 -30.80 -22.45
C ASP A 141 -1.20 -30.42 -22.28
N SER A 142 -2.12 -31.15 -22.93
CA SER A 142 -3.57 -30.98 -22.73
C SER A 142 -4.08 -31.43 -21.35
N LYS A 143 -3.22 -31.99 -20.49
CA LYS A 143 -3.59 -32.44 -19.13
C LYS A 143 -3.57 -31.32 -18.08
N SER A 144 -2.95 -30.17 -18.35
CA SER A 144 -2.85 -29.10 -17.35
C SER A 144 -4.12 -28.23 -17.28
N TYR A 145 -4.86 -28.10 -18.38
CA TYR A 145 -6.10 -27.30 -18.41
C TYR A 145 -7.31 -28.02 -17.80
N SER A 146 -7.31 -29.36 -17.71
CA SER A 146 -8.37 -30.10 -17.02
C SER A 146 -8.25 -30.04 -15.49
N LEU A 147 -7.07 -29.73 -14.94
CA LEU A 147 -6.85 -29.68 -13.48
C LEU A 147 -7.36 -28.40 -12.81
N PHE A 148 -7.58 -27.32 -13.59
CA PHE A 148 -8.06 -26.05 -13.06
C PHE A 148 -9.60 -26.04 -12.89
N HIS A 149 -10.33 -26.70 -13.79
CA HIS A 149 -11.79 -26.81 -13.68
C HIS A 149 -12.23 -27.79 -12.58
N ASP A 150 -11.40 -28.80 -12.28
CA ASP A 150 -11.71 -29.86 -11.32
C ASP A 150 -11.37 -29.48 -9.86
N SER A 151 -10.44 -28.54 -9.67
CA SER A 151 -10.07 -28.05 -8.32
C SER A 151 -11.05 -27.03 -7.76
N PHE A 152 -11.83 -26.34 -8.60
CA PHE A 152 -12.85 -25.38 -8.15
C PHE A 152 -14.18 -26.07 -7.80
N GLN A 153 -14.50 -27.22 -8.41
CA GLN A 153 -15.71 -27.99 -8.12
C GLN A 153 -15.58 -28.90 -6.88
N ARG A 154 -14.37 -29.32 -6.48
CA ARG A 154 -14.19 -30.24 -5.33
C ARG A 154 -14.22 -29.60 -3.95
N LYS A 155 -14.24 -28.27 -3.83
CA LYS A 155 -14.36 -27.60 -2.51
C LYS A 155 -15.79 -27.34 -2.06
N ASP A 156 -16.77 -27.39 -2.96
CA ASP A 156 -18.19 -27.21 -2.62
C ASP A 156 -18.93 -28.53 -2.28
N ALA A 157 -18.24 -29.68 -2.33
CA ALA A 157 -18.81 -30.99 -2.00
C ALA A 157 -18.37 -31.56 -0.63
N ARG A 158 -17.72 -30.76 0.21
CA ARG A 158 -17.45 -31.10 1.63
C ARG A 158 -17.97 -30.01 2.56
N ARG A 159 -19.30 -29.94 2.65
CA ARG A 159 -20.02 -29.49 3.82
C ARG A 159 -21.11 -30.51 4.13
#